data_AF-A0A8B6BTV3-F1
#
_entry.id   AF-A0A8B6BTV3-F1
#
_cell.length_a   1.000
_cell.length_b   1.000
_cell.length_c   1.000
_cell.angle_alpha   90.00
_cell.angle_beta   90.00
_cell.angle_gamma   90.00
#
_symmetry.space_group_name_H-M   'P 1'
#
loop_
_entity.id
_entity.type
_entity.pdbx_description
1 polymer ?
#
loop_
_entity_poly.entity_id
_entity_poly.type
_entity_poly.pdbx_seq_one_letter_code
_entity_poly.pdbx_strand_id
1 'polypeptide(L)'
;MTRLHNEFRSKTAKENGAADMMKMKWDYTAANVAQKWADQCEFKHSTNKYGENLFVTTAQDVYKAMDQSVNSWFNEVRFYNYNYDCYSDSCFKKVGHYTQLVWAKTSLLGCGIRKCNKVIGTVMSNAYLVVCNYSPAGNIMKNKILNKPYTKGKPCSKCPGYCTSESLCRKIPAKRTLYDLLSRITDTKSDWNVENEEDLEDQRKERRNEEKEED
;
A
#
# COMPACT_ATOMS: atom_id res chain seq x y z
N MET A 1 7.40 6.89 -12.01
CA MET A 1 7.56 6.13 -10.75
C MET A 1 6.28 6.03 -9.93
N THR A 2 5.79 7.12 -9.30
CA THR A 2 4.62 7.06 -8.40
C THR A 2 3.36 6.55 -9.08
N ARG A 3 3.12 6.94 -10.34
CA ARG A 3 1.99 6.43 -11.15
C ARG A 3 2.01 4.90 -11.26
N LEU A 4 3.09 4.32 -11.80
CA LEU A 4 3.24 2.87 -11.95
C LEU A 4 3.11 2.12 -10.61
N HIS A 5 3.67 2.67 -9.52
CA HIS A 5 3.49 2.08 -8.19
C HIS A 5 2.02 2.02 -7.79
N ASN A 6 1.27 3.11 -7.97
CA ASN A 6 -0.15 3.14 -7.64
C ASN A 6 -0.98 2.25 -8.58
N GLU A 7 -0.63 2.15 -9.85
CA GLU A 7 -1.28 1.21 -10.79
C GLU A 7 -1.14 -0.24 -10.32
N PHE A 8 0.06 -0.67 -9.96
CA PHE A 8 0.30 -2.02 -9.44
C PHE A 8 -0.32 -2.26 -8.07
N ARG A 9 -0.31 -1.26 -7.18
CA ARG A 9 -1.01 -1.35 -5.88
C ARG A 9 -2.52 -1.47 -6.07
N SER A 10 -3.09 -0.70 -6.99
CA SER A 10 -4.52 -0.77 -7.37
C SER A 10 -4.85 -2.16 -7.93
N LYS A 11 -4.00 -2.67 -8.84
CA LYS A 11 -4.12 -4.01 -9.40
C LYS A 11 -4.13 -5.07 -8.30
N THR A 12 -3.13 -5.07 -7.42
CA THR A 12 -3.06 -5.99 -6.28
C THR A 12 -4.26 -5.85 -5.34
N ALA A 13 -4.74 -4.63 -5.09
CA ALA A 13 -5.92 -4.43 -4.26
C ALA A 13 -7.15 -5.11 -4.87
N LYS A 14 -7.41 -4.87 -6.16
CA LYS A 14 -8.58 -5.39 -6.88
C LYS A 14 -8.51 -6.90 -7.10
N GLU A 15 -7.38 -7.41 -7.57
CA GLU A 15 -7.22 -8.82 -7.98
C GLU A 15 -6.89 -9.75 -6.81
N ASN A 16 -6.08 -9.29 -5.84
CA ASN A 16 -5.63 -10.13 -4.73
C ASN A 16 -6.31 -9.78 -3.40
N GLY A 17 -7.20 -8.78 -3.38
CA GLY A 17 -7.96 -8.38 -2.19
C GLY A 17 -7.09 -7.74 -1.12
N ALA A 18 -6.72 -6.47 -1.29
CA ALA A 18 -6.01 -5.69 -0.26
C ALA A 18 -6.93 -4.61 0.33
N ALA A 19 -7.30 -4.79 1.59
CA ALA A 19 -8.31 -3.98 2.25
C ALA A 19 -7.83 -2.59 2.69
N ASP A 20 -6.51 -2.44 2.89
CA ASP A 20 -5.86 -1.29 3.52
C ASP A 20 -4.76 -0.64 2.65
N MET A 21 -4.70 -0.95 1.36
CA MET A 21 -3.63 -0.51 0.46
C MET A 21 -3.61 1.01 0.29
N MET A 22 -2.61 1.70 0.85
CA MET A 22 -2.51 3.16 0.74
C MET A 22 -2.09 3.61 -0.66
N LYS A 23 -2.65 4.72 -1.15
CA LYS A 23 -2.13 5.44 -2.32
C LYS A 23 -0.81 6.10 -1.96
N MET A 24 0.23 5.83 -2.75
CA MET A 24 1.54 6.46 -2.60
C MET A 24 1.55 7.87 -3.16
N LYS A 25 2.29 8.76 -2.49
CA LYS A 25 2.63 10.11 -2.95
C LYS A 25 4.15 10.24 -3.07
N TRP A 26 4.59 11.17 -3.91
CA TRP A 26 6.01 11.48 -4.02
C TRP A 26 6.50 12.22 -2.77
N ASP A 27 7.69 11.87 -2.30
CA ASP A 27 8.37 12.49 -1.17
C ASP A 27 9.76 12.95 -1.61
N TYR A 28 9.95 14.27 -1.66
CA TYR A 28 11.20 14.88 -2.12
C TYR A 28 12.37 14.61 -1.16
N THR A 29 12.12 14.44 0.13
CA THR A 29 13.18 14.13 1.10
C THR A 29 13.72 12.72 0.87
N ALA A 30 12.82 11.74 0.70
CA ALA A 30 13.17 10.36 0.37
C ALA A 30 13.87 10.28 -1.00
N ALA A 31 13.41 11.07 -1.98
CA ALA A 31 14.00 11.13 -3.32
C ALA A 31 15.43 11.69 -3.28
N ASN A 32 15.67 12.76 -2.52
CA ASN A 32 17.01 13.32 -2.35
C ASN A 32 17.97 12.31 -1.71
N VAL A 33 17.50 11.54 -0.72
CA VAL A 33 18.31 10.47 -0.12
C VAL A 33 18.59 9.36 -1.15
N ALA A 34 17.60 8.94 -1.92
CA ALA A 34 17.76 7.93 -2.96
C ALA A 34 18.72 8.39 -4.08
N GLN A 35 18.65 9.67 -4.47
CA GLN A 35 19.54 10.23 -5.49
C GLN A 35 20.99 10.27 -5.02
N LYS A 36 21.24 10.73 -3.78
CA LYS A 36 22.59 10.71 -3.20
C LYS A 36 23.20 9.32 -3.17
N TRP A 37 22.38 8.28 -2.99
CA TRP A 37 22.81 6.90 -3.04
C TRP A 37 23.08 6.42 -4.47
N ALA A 38 22.16 6.69 -5.41
CA ALA A 38 22.32 6.36 -6.82
C ALA A 38 23.58 7.01 -7.43
N ASP A 39 23.92 8.23 -7.02
CA ASP A 39 25.11 8.97 -7.48
C ASP A 39 26.44 8.27 -7.12
N GLN A 40 26.45 7.38 -6.13
CA GLN A 40 27.64 6.57 -5.79
C GLN A 40 27.91 5.47 -6.82
N CYS A 41 26.95 5.15 -7.68
CA CYS A 41 27.07 4.08 -8.67
C CYS A 41 27.43 2.70 -8.08
N GLU A 42 26.95 2.41 -6.86
CA GLU A 42 27.20 1.14 -6.17
C GLU A 42 25.89 0.37 -5.98
N PHE A 43 25.82 -0.85 -6.53
CA PHE A 43 24.65 -1.72 -6.42
C PHE A 43 24.66 -2.48 -5.10
N LYS A 44 24.39 -1.76 -4.01
CA LYS A 44 24.18 -2.32 -2.67
C LYS A 44 23.12 -1.50 -1.93
N HIS A 45 22.42 -2.13 -1.00
CA HIS A 45 21.47 -1.42 -0.15
C HIS A 45 22.18 -0.40 0.77
N SER A 46 21.54 0.73 1.03
CA SER A 46 22.03 1.75 1.94
C SER A 46 21.70 1.43 3.41
N THR A 47 22.27 2.21 4.33
CA THR A 47 22.00 2.11 5.79
C THR A 47 20.96 3.12 6.26
N ASN A 48 20.15 3.68 5.34
CA ASN A 48 19.17 4.70 5.65
C ASN A 48 17.90 4.10 6.32
N LYS A 49 16.99 4.95 6.80
CA LYS A 49 15.77 4.53 7.53
C LYS A 49 14.58 4.11 6.66
N TYR A 50 14.66 4.34 5.36
CA TYR A 50 13.61 4.02 4.40
C TYR A 50 13.66 2.53 4.04
N GLY A 51 12.52 1.98 3.61
CA GLY A 51 12.59 0.76 2.81
C GLY A 51 13.25 1.09 1.47
N GLU A 52 13.86 0.12 0.80
CA GLU A 52 14.67 0.42 -0.39
C GLU A 52 14.58 -0.69 -1.44
N ASN A 53 14.34 -0.32 -2.70
CA ASN A 53 14.48 -1.21 -3.85
C ASN A 53 15.56 -0.66 -4.77
N LEU A 54 16.40 -1.56 -5.31
CA LEU A 54 17.43 -1.22 -6.29
C LEU A 54 17.19 -1.98 -7.59
N PHE A 55 17.59 -1.36 -8.71
CA PHE A 55 17.57 -1.99 -10.02
C PHE A 55 18.68 -1.43 -10.90
N VAL A 56 19.25 -2.27 -11.76
CA VAL A 56 20.27 -1.86 -12.73
C VAL A 56 19.85 -2.29 -14.12
N THR A 57 20.00 -1.41 -15.09
CA THR A 57 19.64 -1.69 -16.48
C THR A 57 20.47 -0.89 -17.48
N THR A 58 20.71 -1.47 -18.65
CA THR A 58 21.28 -0.80 -19.83
C THR A 58 20.19 -0.16 -20.71
N ALA A 59 19.04 0.18 -20.14
CA ALA A 59 17.94 0.85 -20.82
C ALA A 59 18.44 2.06 -21.65
N GLN A 60 17.78 2.28 -22.79
CA GLN A 60 18.17 3.32 -23.74
C GLN A 60 18.13 4.73 -23.13
N ASP A 61 17.18 4.97 -22.23
CA ASP A 61 16.95 6.27 -21.59
C ASP A 61 16.42 6.08 -20.16
N VAL A 62 16.33 7.21 -19.43
CA VAL A 62 15.90 7.23 -18.03
C VAL A 62 14.44 6.80 -17.85
N TYR A 63 13.55 7.09 -18.80
CA TYR A 63 12.13 6.72 -18.69
C TYR A 63 11.94 5.21 -18.85
N LYS A 64 12.68 4.58 -19.76
CA LYS A 64 12.72 3.11 -19.88
C LYS A 64 13.36 2.46 -18.65
N ALA A 65 14.40 3.07 -18.07
CA ALA A 65 14.96 2.57 -16.82
C ALA A 65 13.94 2.60 -15.67
N MET A 66 13.16 3.68 -15.59
CA MET A 66 12.06 3.83 -14.62
C MET A 66 10.98 2.77 -14.81
N ASP A 67 10.56 2.52 -16.05
CA ASP A 67 9.52 1.55 -16.35
C ASP A 67 10.00 0.12 -16.04
N GLN A 68 11.18 -0.25 -16.54
CA GLN A 68 11.74 -1.58 -16.33
C GLN A 68 11.96 -1.91 -14.85
N SER A 69 12.41 -0.94 -14.03
CA SER A 69 12.64 -1.21 -12.61
C SER A 69 11.35 -1.57 -11.88
N VAL A 70 10.29 -0.78 -12.07
CA VAL A 70 9.00 -0.99 -11.37
C VAL A 70 8.32 -2.26 -11.85
N ASN A 71 8.35 -2.53 -13.16
CA ASN A 71 7.83 -3.78 -13.72
C ASN A 71 8.61 -4.99 -13.20
N SER A 72 9.95 -4.91 -13.17
CA SER A 72 10.80 -6.00 -12.66
C SER A 72 10.49 -6.32 -11.20
N TRP A 73 10.43 -5.30 -10.34
CA TRP A 73 10.07 -5.47 -8.93
C TRP A 73 8.66 -6.04 -8.77
N PHE A 74 7.67 -5.59 -9.55
CA PHE A 74 6.32 -6.13 -9.47
C PHE A 74 6.23 -7.59 -9.93
N ASN A 75 6.99 -7.96 -10.97
CA ASN A 75 6.96 -9.31 -11.56
C ASN A 75 7.45 -10.41 -10.61
N GLU A 76 8.10 -10.08 -9.49
CA GLU A 76 8.36 -11.01 -8.41
C GLU A 76 7.08 -11.60 -7.79
N VAL A 77 5.90 -11.01 -8.04
CA VAL A 77 4.60 -11.58 -7.68
C VAL A 77 4.44 -13.04 -8.12
N ARG A 78 5.09 -13.46 -9.21
CA ARG A 78 5.06 -14.86 -9.70
C ARG A 78 5.69 -15.87 -8.74
N PHE A 79 6.55 -15.41 -7.83
CA PHE A 79 7.19 -16.23 -6.79
C PHE A 79 6.53 -16.05 -5.42
N TYR A 80 5.57 -15.14 -5.32
CA TYR A 80 4.93 -14.77 -4.07
C TYR A 80 3.64 -15.56 -3.86
N ASN A 81 3.44 -16.03 -2.63
CA ASN A 81 2.18 -16.61 -2.20
C ASN A 81 1.79 -15.99 -0.86
N TYR A 82 0.64 -15.32 -0.82
CA TYR A 82 0.15 -14.67 0.40
C TYR A 82 -0.02 -15.66 1.55
N ASN A 83 -0.32 -16.93 1.30
CA ASN A 83 -0.58 -17.93 2.34
C ASN A 83 0.69 -18.63 2.85
N TYR A 84 1.84 -18.46 2.18
CA TYR A 84 3.07 -19.15 2.53
C TYR A 84 4.10 -18.17 3.09
N ASP A 85 4.55 -18.42 4.31
CA ASP A 85 5.47 -17.53 5.00
C ASP A 85 6.91 -17.63 4.47
N CYS A 86 7.49 -16.47 4.25
CA CYS A 86 8.81 -16.30 3.66
C CYS A 86 9.83 -16.00 4.77
N TYR A 87 10.39 -17.04 5.38
CA TYR A 87 11.26 -16.89 6.56
C TYR A 87 12.76 -16.90 6.25
N SER A 88 13.17 -17.31 5.04
CA SER A 88 14.57 -17.38 4.64
C SER A 88 15.00 -16.19 3.81
N ASP A 89 16.28 -15.82 3.92
CA ASP A 89 16.90 -14.82 3.04
C ASP A 89 16.78 -15.21 1.56
N SER A 90 16.87 -16.50 1.26
CA SER A 90 16.73 -17.03 -0.11
C SER A 90 15.33 -16.81 -0.68
N CYS A 91 14.30 -16.88 0.17
CA CYS A 91 12.94 -16.55 -0.21
C CYS A 91 12.78 -15.03 -0.35
N PHE A 92 13.27 -14.25 0.63
CA PHE A 92 13.13 -12.81 0.63
C PHE A 92 13.78 -12.16 -0.61
N LYS A 93 14.95 -12.63 -1.05
CA LYS A 93 15.61 -12.19 -2.28
C LYS A 93 14.76 -12.34 -3.55
N LYS A 94 13.73 -13.19 -3.55
CA LYS A 94 12.84 -13.44 -4.70
C LYS A 94 11.56 -12.62 -4.68
N VAL A 95 11.16 -12.08 -3.53
CA VAL A 95 9.84 -11.42 -3.33
C VAL A 95 9.93 -10.06 -2.64
N GLY A 96 11.10 -9.68 -2.15
CA GLY A 96 11.31 -8.51 -1.32
C GLY A 96 10.96 -7.21 -2.03
N HIS A 97 11.27 -7.10 -3.32
CA HIS A 97 10.97 -5.88 -4.07
C HIS A 97 9.46 -5.77 -4.34
N TYR A 98 8.80 -6.87 -4.70
CA TYR A 98 7.34 -6.90 -4.86
C TYR A 98 6.64 -6.54 -3.56
N THR A 99 6.97 -7.23 -2.46
CA THR A 99 6.33 -7.02 -1.15
C THR A 99 6.52 -5.59 -0.65
N GLN A 100 7.67 -4.96 -0.87
CA GLN A 100 7.87 -3.54 -0.58
C GLN A 100 6.99 -2.63 -1.46
N LEU A 101 6.92 -2.91 -2.76
CA LEU A 101 6.10 -2.13 -3.71
C LEU A 101 4.61 -2.15 -3.31
N VAL A 102 4.11 -3.32 -2.87
CA VAL A 102 2.72 -3.50 -2.43
C VAL A 102 2.53 -3.42 -0.92
N TRP A 103 3.48 -2.85 -0.18
CA TRP A 103 3.35 -2.72 1.28
C TRP A 103 2.28 -1.68 1.62
N ALA A 104 1.16 -2.10 2.22
CA ALA A 104 -0.05 -1.30 2.42
C ALA A 104 0.24 -0.01 3.18
N LYS A 105 1.05 -0.08 4.25
CA LYS A 105 1.36 1.09 5.10
C LYS A 105 2.32 2.08 4.44
N THR A 106 3.11 1.66 3.46
CA THR A 106 4.01 2.56 2.73
C THR A 106 3.16 3.49 1.87
N SER A 107 3.28 4.80 2.11
CA SER A 107 2.46 5.82 1.44
C SER A 107 3.27 6.96 0.83
N LEU A 108 4.60 6.93 1.00
CA LEU A 108 5.53 7.92 0.48
C LEU A 108 6.63 7.19 -0.29
N LEU A 109 6.93 7.69 -1.48
CA LEU A 109 7.93 7.14 -2.41
C LEU A 109 8.85 8.26 -2.85
N GLY A 110 10.16 8.02 -2.85
CA GLY A 110 11.12 8.90 -3.50
C GLY A 110 12.22 8.09 -4.16
N CYS A 111 12.54 8.39 -5.41
CA CYS A 111 13.54 7.63 -6.17
C CYS A 111 14.62 8.54 -6.73
N GLY A 112 15.82 7.98 -6.87
CA GLY A 112 16.97 8.56 -7.55
C GLY A 112 17.46 7.65 -8.66
N ILE A 113 17.96 8.25 -9.73
CA ILE A 113 18.43 7.51 -10.90
C ILE A 113 19.73 8.11 -11.38
N ARG A 114 20.73 7.27 -11.60
CA ARG A 114 22.04 7.69 -12.11
C ARG A 114 22.47 6.82 -13.27
N LYS A 115 22.88 7.43 -14.38
CA LYS A 115 23.64 6.73 -15.41
C LYS A 115 25.10 6.67 -14.97
N CYS A 116 25.63 5.46 -14.89
CA CYS A 116 26.95 5.14 -14.37
C CYS A 116 27.81 4.58 -15.49
N ASN A 117 29.05 5.06 -15.61
CA ASN A 117 30.03 4.48 -16.54
C ASN A 117 30.31 3.02 -16.16
N LYS A 118 30.38 2.73 -14.86
CA LYS A 118 30.44 1.39 -14.27
C LYS A 118 29.57 1.36 -13.03
N VAL A 119 28.76 0.31 -12.86
CA VAL A 119 27.99 0.08 -11.62
C VAL A 119 28.77 -0.91 -10.74
N ILE A 120 29.35 -0.41 -9.66
CA ILE A 120 30.14 -1.19 -8.70
C ILE A 120 29.27 -2.28 -8.07
N GLY A 121 29.83 -3.48 -7.89
CA GLY A 121 29.08 -4.65 -7.43
C GLY A 121 28.38 -5.43 -8.56
N THR A 122 28.50 -4.98 -9.81
CA THR A 122 27.97 -5.68 -10.99
C THR A 122 29.01 -5.74 -12.11
N VAL A 123 28.73 -6.52 -13.15
CA VAL A 123 29.51 -6.53 -14.40
C VAL A 123 29.07 -5.46 -15.41
N MET A 124 28.10 -4.60 -15.03
CA MET A 124 27.43 -3.69 -15.97
C MET A 124 28.14 -2.33 -16.06
N SER A 125 28.29 -1.86 -17.30
CA SER A 125 28.85 -0.55 -17.67
C SER A 125 27.85 0.23 -18.51
N ASN A 126 27.97 1.56 -18.52
CA ASN A 126 27.03 2.47 -19.20
C ASN A 126 25.55 2.20 -18.86
N ALA A 127 25.29 1.86 -17.60
CA ALA A 127 24.00 1.40 -17.10
C ALA A 127 23.38 2.42 -16.13
N TYR A 128 22.06 2.42 -16.05
CA TYR A 128 21.31 3.16 -15.05
C TYR A 128 21.22 2.35 -13.75
N LEU A 129 21.61 2.96 -12.64
CA LEU A 129 21.26 2.53 -11.30
C LEU A 129 20.01 3.29 -10.85
N VAL A 130 18.95 2.57 -10.51
CA VAL A 130 17.69 3.08 -9.98
C VAL A 130 17.61 2.69 -8.52
N VAL A 131 17.38 3.67 -7.65
CA VAL A 131 17.17 3.48 -6.20
C VAL A 131 15.83 4.11 -5.84
N CYS A 132 14.94 3.37 -5.18
CA CYS A 132 13.68 3.89 -4.66
C CYS A 132 13.58 3.67 -3.15
N ASN A 133 13.34 4.75 -2.43
CA ASN A 133 13.10 4.80 -0.99
C ASN A 133 11.59 4.84 -0.69
N TYR A 134 11.19 4.06 0.32
CA TYR A 134 9.80 3.82 0.73
C TYR A 134 9.58 4.25 2.19
N SER A 135 8.55 5.07 2.44
CA SER A 135 8.21 5.54 3.80
C SER A 135 6.72 5.36 4.16
N PRO A 136 6.42 4.82 5.36
CA PRO A 136 7.33 4.05 6.21
C PRO A 136 7.93 2.84 5.47
N ALA A 137 9.05 2.34 5.99
CA ALA A 137 9.69 1.13 5.47
C ALA A 137 8.70 -0.05 5.49
N GLY A 138 8.68 -0.83 4.42
CA GLY A 138 8.01 -2.12 4.39
C GLY A 138 8.92 -3.23 4.93
N ASN A 139 8.47 -4.48 4.80
CA ASN A 139 9.29 -5.66 5.09
C ASN A 139 9.95 -5.65 6.49
N ILE A 140 9.28 -5.06 7.48
CA ILE A 140 9.85 -4.89 8.82
C ILE A 140 9.94 -6.24 9.54
N MET A 141 11.16 -6.61 9.93
CA MET A 141 11.54 -7.92 10.46
C MET A 141 11.10 -8.22 11.91
N LYS A 142 10.36 -7.33 12.58
CA LYS A 142 10.12 -7.47 14.04
C LYS A 142 9.52 -8.81 14.46
N ASN A 143 8.78 -9.49 13.56
CA ASN A 143 8.16 -10.80 13.82
C ASN A 143 8.43 -11.86 12.74
N LYS A 144 9.47 -11.71 11.90
CA LYS A 144 9.82 -12.61 10.77
C LYS A 144 8.77 -12.84 9.65
N ILE A 145 7.58 -12.25 9.71
CA ILE A 145 6.57 -12.39 8.64
C ILE A 145 6.86 -11.36 7.52
N LEU A 146 7.72 -11.74 6.57
CA LEU A 146 8.16 -10.88 5.46
C LEU A 146 7.16 -10.80 4.28
N ASN A 147 6.04 -11.50 4.35
CA ASN A 147 5.18 -11.83 3.19
C ASN A 147 3.70 -11.46 3.37
N LYS A 148 3.33 -10.66 4.37
CA LYS A 148 1.93 -10.16 4.50
C LYS A 148 1.94 -8.64 4.31
N PRO A 149 2.18 -8.15 3.08
CA PRO A 149 2.37 -6.73 2.81
C PRO A 149 1.09 -5.91 2.99
N TYR A 150 -0.08 -6.53 3.05
CA TYR A 150 -1.38 -5.88 3.19
C TYR A 150 -2.37 -6.77 3.93
N THR A 151 -3.47 -6.21 4.42
CA THR A 151 -4.57 -6.97 5.02
C THR A 151 -5.47 -7.55 3.93
N LYS A 152 -5.70 -8.87 3.92
CA LYS A 152 -6.66 -9.50 2.99
C LYS A 152 -8.09 -8.99 3.22
N GLY A 153 -8.79 -8.67 2.13
CA GLY A 153 -10.20 -8.31 2.15
C GLY A 153 -10.62 -7.46 0.95
N LYS A 154 -11.91 -7.10 0.90
CA LYS A 154 -12.46 -6.20 -0.14
C LYS A 154 -11.65 -4.90 -0.19
N PRO A 155 -11.28 -4.39 -1.38
CA PRO A 155 -10.55 -3.14 -1.51
C PRO A 155 -11.18 -2.02 -0.67
N CYS A 156 -10.35 -1.26 0.03
CA CYS A 156 -10.75 -0.16 0.90
C CYS A 156 -11.66 -0.49 2.10
N SER A 157 -11.95 -1.77 2.40
CA SER A 157 -12.80 -2.10 3.56
C SER A 157 -12.20 -1.71 4.91
N LYS A 158 -10.88 -1.45 4.98
CA LYS A 158 -10.21 -0.90 6.16
C LYS A 158 -10.05 0.63 6.12
N CYS A 159 -10.64 1.32 5.14
CA CYS A 159 -10.63 2.78 5.03
C CYS A 159 -11.95 3.37 4.47
N PRO A 160 -13.12 3.06 5.08
CA PRO A 160 -14.42 3.55 4.62
C PRO A 160 -14.48 5.09 4.61
N GLY A 161 -15.03 5.68 3.54
CA GLY A 161 -15.03 7.13 3.29
C GLY A 161 -13.69 7.71 2.79
N TYR A 162 -12.64 6.89 2.74
CA TYR A 162 -11.28 7.27 2.35
C TYR A 162 -10.73 6.41 1.22
N CYS A 163 -11.62 5.85 0.39
CA CYS A 163 -11.25 5.13 -0.82
C CYS A 163 -11.10 6.11 -2.00
N THR A 164 -10.08 5.92 -2.81
CA THR A 164 -9.93 6.62 -4.10
C THR A 164 -10.62 5.82 -5.21
N SER A 165 -10.88 6.45 -6.36
CA SER A 165 -11.41 5.78 -7.55
C SER A 165 -10.51 4.63 -8.07
N GLU A 166 -9.25 4.60 -7.66
CA GLU A 166 -8.28 3.55 -7.98
C GLU A 166 -8.36 2.36 -7.00
N SER A 167 -9.33 2.32 -6.09
CA SER A 167 -9.42 1.30 -5.03
C SER A 167 -8.23 1.30 -4.06
N LEU A 168 -7.66 2.48 -3.82
CA LEU A 168 -6.58 2.70 -2.86
C LEU A 168 -7.04 3.62 -1.73
N CYS A 169 -6.59 3.36 -0.50
CA CYS A 169 -6.85 4.19 0.67
C CYS A 169 -6.08 5.53 0.61
N ARG A 170 -6.69 6.62 1.09
CA ARG A 170 -6.03 7.90 1.38
C ARG A 170 -5.85 8.08 2.89
N LYS A 171 -4.93 8.95 3.30
CA LYS A 171 -4.75 9.29 4.73
C LYS A 171 -6.05 9.88 5.29
N ILE A 172 -6.47 9.35 6.44
CA ILE A 172 -7.55 9.90 7.24
C ILE A 172 -7.02 11.17 7.92
N PRO A 173 -7.62 12.35 7.71
CA PRO A 173 -7.24 13.58 8.39
C PRO A 173 -7.32 13.41 9.91
N ALA A 174 -6.34 13.98 10.63
CA ALA A 174 -6.31 13.93 12.09
C ALA A 174 -7.48 14.69 12.74
N LYS A 175 -8.00 15.72 12.05
CA LYS A 175 -9.25 16.39 12.40
C LYS A 175 -10.34 15.83 11.49
N ARG A 176 -11.20 14.96 12.03
CA ARG A 176 -12.39 14.48 11.30
C ARG A 176 -13.31 15.67 11.10
N THR A 177 -13.69 15.94 9.86
CA THR A 177 -14.73 16.92 9.58
C THR A 177 -16.10 16.31 9.95
N LEU A 178 -17.11 17.15 10.19
CA LEU A 178 -18.49 16.69 10.40
C LEU A 178 -18.96 15.81 9.23
N TYR A 179 -18.50 16.13 8.01
CA TYR A 179 -18.77 15.37 6.80
C TYR A 179 -18.19 13.94 6.86
N ASP A 180 -16.96 13.77 7.38
CA ASP A 180 -16.33 12.45 7.53
C ASP A 180 -17.00 11.56 8.58
N LEU A 181 -17.70 12.16 9.55
CA LEU A 181 -18.52 11.45 10.54
C LEU A 181 -19.88 11.07 9.93
N LEU A 182 -20.52 12.00 9.21
CA LEU A 182 -21.81 11.77 8.57
C LEU A 182 -21.74 10.70 7.48
N SER A 183 -20.67 10.64 6.69
CA SER A 183 -20.51 9.60 5.66
C SER A 183 -20.43 8.18 6.24
N ARG A 184 -19.99 8.04 7.50
CA ARG A 184 -19.98 6.74 8.20
C ARG A 184 -21.36 6.36 8.71
N ILE A 185 -22.16 7.34 9.13
CA ILE A 185 -23.53 7.12 9.62
C ILE A 185 -24.44 6.67 8.46
N THR A 186 -24.25 7.24 7.26
CA THR A 186 -25.01 6.83 6.07
C THR A 186 -24.67 5.40 5.63
N ASP A 187 -23.40 5.00 5.71
CA ASP A 187 -22.98 3.62 5.40
C ASP A 187 -23.51 2.60 6.44
N THR A 188 -23.73 3.00 7.70
CA THR A 188 -24.35 2.11 8.70
C THR A 188 -25.88 2.05 8.58
N LYS A 189 -26.52 3.06 7.98
CA LYS A 189 -27.99 3.06 7.79
C LYS A 189 -28.48 2.07 6.75
N SER A 190 -27.62 1.59 5.84
CA SER A 190 -28.01 0.51 4.92
C SER A 190 -28.13 -0.87 5.60
N ASP A 191 -27.64 -1.01 6.84
CA ASP A 191 -27.77 -2.24 7.65
C ASP A 191 -28.91 -2.15 8.68
N TRP A 192 -29.50 -0.96 8.88
CA TRP A 192 -30.72 -0.79 9.65
C TRP A 192 -31.90 -0.71 8.68
N ASN A 193 -32.49 -1.87 8.37
CA ASN A 193 -33.90 -1.89 7.99
C ASN A 193 -34.66 -1.21 9.13
N VAL A 194 -35.11 0.03 8.90
CA VAL A 194 -36.04 0.69 9.80
C VAL A 194 -37.31 -0.13 9.73
N GLU A 195 -37.54 -0.97 10.74
CA GLU A 195 -38.85 -1.57 11.01
C GLU A 195 -39.88 -0.44 11.03
N ASN A 196 -40.97 -0.67 10.31
CA ASN A 196 -41.97 0.34 9.96
C ASN A 196 -42.48 1.06 11.21
N GLU A 197 -42.82 2.35 11.07
CA GLU A 197 -43.42 3.15 12.16
C GLU A 197 -44.70 2.51 12.75
N GLU A 198 -45.36 1.61 12.00
CA GLU A 198 -46.49 0.81 12.47
C GLU A 198 -46.12 -0.15 13.62
N ASP A 199 -44.94 -0.79 13.60
CA ASP A 199 -44.53 -1.77 14.61
C ASP A 199 -44.26 -1.11 15.98
N LEU A 200 -43.75 0.13 15.97
CA LEU A 200 -43.51 0.91 17.19
C LEU A 200 -44.80 1.44 17.82
N GLU A 201 -45.85 1.65 17.03
CA GLU A 201 -47.14 2.12 17.53
C GLU A 201 -47.93 0.98 18.17
N ASP A 202 -47.83 -0.24 17.64
CA ASP A 202 -48.44 -1.43 18.24
C ASP A 202 -47.74 -1.87 19.54
N GLN A 203 -46.40 -1.83 19.59
CA GLN A 203 -45.65 -2.05 20.86
C GLN A 203 -45.90 -0.98 21.94
N ARG A 204 -46.44 0.19 21.56
CA ARG A 204 -46.86 1.26 22.49
C ARG A 204 -48.32 1.11 22.92
N LYS A 205 -49.14 0.36 22.18
CA LYS A 205 -50.51 0.01 22.56
C LYS A 205 -50.52 -1.18 23.51
N GLU A 206 -49.68 -2.20 23.26
CA GLU A 206 -49.56 -3.37 24.14
C GLU A 206 -49.11 -2.97 25.55
N ARG A 207 -48.04 -2.17 25.69
CA ARG A 207 -47.59 -1.65 27.00
C ARG A 207 -48.63 -0.80 27.74
N ARG A 208 -49.49 -0.07 27.01
CA ARG A 208 -50.57 0.72 27.60
C ARG A 208 -51.77 -0.11 28.05
N ASN A 209 -51.86 -1.36 27.59
CA ASN A 209 -52.88 -2.30 28.04
C ASN A 209 -52.37 -3.12 29.23
N GLU A 210 -51.08 -3.47 29.27
CA GLU A 210 -50.45 -4.14 30.43
C GLU A 210 -50.48 -3.25 31.69
N GLU A 211 -50.26 -1.93 31.56
CA GLU A 211 -50.36 -0.98 32.67
C GLU A 211 -51.81 -0.75 33.18
N LYS A 212 -52.83 -1.31 32.52
CA LYS A 212 -54.25 -1.18 32.92
C LYS A 212 -54.81 -2.44 33.57
N GLU A 213 -54.06 -3.53 33.61
CA GLU A 213 -54.47 -4.78 34.27
C GLU A 213 -53.90 -4.93 35.70
N GLU A 214 -53.14 -3.95 36.18
CA GLU A 214 -52.56 -3.92 37.54
C GLU A 214 -53.28 -3.00 38.56
N ASP A 215 -54.43 -2.40 38.22
CA ASP A 215 -55.29 -1.61 39.13
C ASP A 215 -56.67 -2.25 39.37
#